data_AF-A0A0G0VE83-F1
#
_entry.id   AF-A0A0G0VE83-F1
#
_cell.length_a   1.000
_cell.length_b   1.000
_cell.length_c   1.000
_cell.angle_alpha   90.00
_cell.angle_beta   90.00
_cell.angle_gamma   90.00
#
_symmetry.space_group_name_H-M   'P 1'
#
loop_
_entity.id
_entity.type
_entity.pdbx_description
1 polymer ?
#
loop_
_entity_poly.entity_id
_entity_poly.type
_entity_poly.pdbx_seq_one_letter_code
_entity_poly.pdbx_strand_id
1 'polypeptide(L)'
;MRKFFNTKILWGILSVAVGISLAQATFSFFDGKEIKNNQASVAQLVAPEKKSQYYYVNKDTNGGPKVSAKAFLVGDLNTGEVVLSKNQDQKFPIASVSKLMTALVVKEIANPSENTQISKKALATHGTNGGLRLGEKIKILDLLYPLLLESSNDAAEALALHFGRDNFISKMNQEAKRLQMASTSFEDPSGLTPHNQSTVSDMFKLVGFLTQQQPDLFKITNKRSYSNKKHSWANISQFLGEDGYSGGKSGYTDEAKQTVVSLFNLPLGQENDRPIAIALLQSPDRRKDVASILKYLKKNIYYGGKADANTNWVQEKIGMPDIKDPNFVTLAFAGDIMLDRGVKNSVIKNFNNDYSAIFEKIDILKKSDIAFANLEGPVSDQGIDQKNLYSFRMNPGVIPTLKGAGLGVLSVANNHMADWGRLAFSDTLASLKENEIFGEKQFLRK
;
A
#
# COMPACT_ATOMS: atom_id res chain seq x y z
N MET A 1 4.02 -69.05 5.51
CA MET A 1 5.19 -68.23 5.89
C MET A 1 4.72 -66.98 6.61
N ARG A 2 5.32 -66.73 7.79
CA ARG A 2 5.38 -65.49 8.59
C ARG A 2 4.09 -64.87 9.18
N LYS A 3 3.87 -65.23 10.46
CA LYS A 3 3.53 -64.31 11.57
C LYS A 3 4.72 -63.39 11.89
N PHE A 4 4.47 -62.15 12.35
CA PHE A 4 4.77 -61.64 13.71
C PHE A 4 4.92 -60.11 13.77
N PHE A 5 4.31 -59.55 14.82
CA PHE A 5 4.41 -58.20 15.38
C PHE A 5 5.84 -57.75 15.72
N ASN A 6 6.17 -56.45 15.66
CA ASN A 6 6.31 -55.64 16.89
C ASN A 6 6.65 -54.15 16.66
N THR A 7 6.04 -53.37 17.55
CA THR A 7 6.16 -51.96 17.94
C THR A 7 7.57 -51.41 18.22
N LYS A 8 7.77 -50.09 18.00
CA LYS A 8 8.12 -49.07 19.01
C LYS A 8 8.20 -47.67 18.37
N ILE A 9 7.18 -46.83 18.57
CA ILE A 9 7.26 -45.37 18.40
C ILE A 9 7.47 -44.80 19.80
N LEU A 10 8.64 -44.22 20.05
CA LEU A 10 8.96 -43.57 21.32
C LEU A 10 8.42 -42.14 21.30
N TRP A 11 7.65 -41.82 22.34
CA TRP A 11 7.35 -40.46 22.76
C TRP A 11 8.59 -39.77 23.31
N GLY A 12 8.77 -38.49 22.96
CA GLY A 12 9.75 -37.61 23.56
C GLY A 12 9.22 -36.18 23.56
N ILE A 13 8.46 -35.83 24.60
CA ILE A 13 8.12 -34.46 24.96
C ILE A 13 9.37 -33.85 25.58
N LEU A 14 9.85 -32.73 25.05
CA LEU A 14 10.71 -31.82 25.81
C LEU A 14 10.17 -30.39 25.68
N SER A 15 9.42 -30.00 26.71
CA SER A 15 9.10 -28.63 27.04
C SER A 15 10.37 -27.96 27.58
N VAL A 16 10.80 -26.83 26.99
CA VAL A 16 11.67 -25.88 27.71
C VAL A 16 11.17 -24.47 27.44
N ALA A 17 11.07 -23.75 28.55
CA ALA A 17 10.53 -22.43 28.74
C ALA A 17 11.38 -21.32 28.10
N VAL A 18 10.69 -20.20 27.90
CA VAL A 18 11.22 -18.86 27.65
C VAL A 18 12.28 -18.50 28.69
N GLY A 19 13.41 -17.97 28.22
CA GLY A 19 14.47 -17.43 29.07
C GLY A 19 15.33 -16.42 28.30
N ILE A 20 15.07 -15.15 28.57
CA ILE A 20 15.78 -13.95 28.14
C ILE A 20 17.31 -14.13 28.21
N SER A 21 18.04 -13.87 27.12
CA SER A 21 19.48 -13.63 27.18
C SER A 21 19.73 -12.12 27.19
N LEU A 22 19.66 -11.54 28.39
CA LEU A 22 20.29 -10.27 28.71
C LEU A 22 21.77 -10.55 29.00
N ALA A 23 22.64 -9.87 28.25
CA ALA A 23 24.00 -9.49 28.57
C ALA A 23 24.75 -10.28 29.67
N GLN A 24 25.72 -11.09 29.26
CA GLN A 24 26.94 -11.30 30.05
C GLN A 24 28.13 -10.80 29.23
N ALA A 25 28.44 -9.52 29.39
CA ALA A 25 29.79 -9.01 29.15
C ALA A 25 30.53 -9.09 30.48
N THR A 26 31.39 -10.10 30.63
CA THR A 26 32.34 -10.22 31.72
C THR A 26 33.42 -9.16 31.55
N PHE A 27 33.46 -8.18 32.45
CA PHE A 27 34.59 -7.27 32.58
C PHE A 27 35.71 -7.97 33.35
N SER A 28 36.82 -8.24 32.68
CA SER A 28 38.09 -8.56 33.34
C SER A 28 38.83 -7.25 33.64
N PHE A 29 38.90 -6.88 34.91
CA PHE A 29 39.76 -5.82 35.44
C PHE A 29 40.91 -6.47 36.22
N PHE A 30 42.15 -6.21 35.79
CA PHE A 30 43.46 -6.20 36.50
C PHE A 30 44.50 -6.15 35.35
N ASP A 31 45.19 -5.04 35.05
CA ASP A 31 46.23 -4.45 35.88
C ASP A 31 46.35 -2.92 35.70
N GLY A 32 46.76 -2.27 36.77
CA GLY A 32 46.62 -0.83 36.99
C GLY A 32 47.51 0.11 36.18
N LYS A 33 46.94 1.28 35.88
CA LYS A 33 47.61 2.58 35.90
C LYS A 33 46.55 3.68 36.01
N GLU A 34 46.64 4.50 37.05
CA GLU A 34 45.84 5.72 37.19
C GLU A 34 46.01 6.63 35.98
N ILE A 35 44.90 7.10 35.41
CA ILE A 35 44.89 8.33 34.61
C ILE A 35 43.81 9.24 35.21
N LYS A 36 44.27 10.26 35.93
CA LYS A 36 43.50 11.47 36.24
C LYS A 36 43.28 12.23 34.94
N ASN A 37 42.03 12.39 34.51
CA ASN A 37 41.45 13.67 34.07
C ASN A 37 40.06 13.48 33.45
N ASN A 38 39.16 14.36 33.88
CA ASN A 38 37.83 14.57 33.35
C ASN A 38 37.87 14.88 31.84
N GLN A 39 37.22 14.05 31.04
CA GLN A 39 36.35 14.46 29.93
C GLN A 39 35.61 13.20 29.47
N ALA A 40 34.35 13.05 29.90
CA ALA A 40 33.44 12.08 29.33
C ALA A 40 33.09 12.52 27.90
N SER A 41 33.90 12.11 26.93
CA SER A 41 33.45 12.10 25.54
C SER A 41 32.44 10.97 25.42
N VAL A 42 31.17 11.31 25.25
CA VAL A 42 30.16 10.38 24.77
C VAL A 42 30.54 10.02 23.34
N ALA A 43 31.38 9.01 23.17
CA ALA A 43 31.59 8.39 21.87
C ALA A 43 30.27 7.72 21.49
N GLN A 44 29.49 8.39 20.65
CA GLN A 44 28.40 7.75 19.92
C GLN A 44 29.01 6.53 19.21
N LEU A 45 28.60 5.35 19.63
CA LEU A 45 28.80 4.11 18.89
C LEU A 45 28.01 4.23 17.59
N VAL A 46 28.61 4.88 16.60
CA VAL A 46 28.15 4.83 15.20
C VAL A 46 28.36 3.38 14.78
N ALA A 47 27.26 2.64 14.61
CA ALA A 47 27.31 1.32 14.00
C ALA A 47 28.12 1.42 12.69
N PRO A 48 29.03 0.47 12.39
CA PRO A 48 29.85 0.57 11.19
C PRO A 48 28.96 0.72 9.97
N GLU A 49 29.15 1.82 9.21
CA GLU A 49 28.46 2.03 7.94
C GLU A 49 28.69 0.81 7.06
N LYS A 50 27.60 0.09 6.77
CA LYS A 50 27.60 -1.01 5.82
C LYS A 50 27.95 -0.40 4.45
N LYS A 51 29.22 -0.50 4.03
CA LYS A 51 29.68 0.05 2.74
C LYS A 51 28.73 -0.40 1.63
N SER A 52 28.08 0.56 0.96
CA SER A 52 27.17 0.29 -0.15
C SER A 52 27.90 -0.51 -1.24
N GLN A 53 27.24 -1.54 -1.78
CA GLN A 53 27.81 -2.43 -2.80
C GLN A 53 27.84 -1.80 -4.21
N TYR A 54 27.27 -0.61 -4.35
CA TYR A 54 27.29 0.26 -5.54
C TYR A 54 27.65 1.69 -5.14
N TYR A 55 28.18 2.46 -6.08
CA TYR A 55 28.51 3.87 -5.91
C TYR A 55 28.22 4.64 -7.20
N TYR A 56 28.00 5.95 -7.08
CA TYR A 56 28.11 6.85 -8.21
C TYR A 56 29.15 7.93 -7.93
N VAL A 57 29.76 8.43 -9.00
CA VAL A 57 30.68 9.55 -8.97
C VAL A 57 30.05 10.69 -9.74
N ASN A 58 29.99 11.86 -9.11
CA ASN A 58 29.71 13.11 -9.80
C ASN A 58 31.02 13.87 -10.02
N LYS A 59 31.44 14.00 -11.28
CA LYS A 59 32.69 14.68 -11.68
C LYS A 59 32.62 16.20 -11.57
N ASP A 60 31.42 16.77 -11.50
CA ASP A 60 31.23 18.22 -11.35
C ASP A 60 31.02 18.60 -9.89
N THR A 61 31.94 19.40 -9.37
CA THR A 61 31.91 19.96 -8.01
C THR A 61 31.43 21.42 -7.97
N ASN A 62 31.12 22.04 -9.13
CA ASN A 62 31.07 23.50 -9.28
C ASN A 62 29.74 24.09 -9.80
N GLY A 63 28.61 23.36 -9.81
CA GLY A 63 27.31 24.05 -9.90
C GLY A 63 26.08 23.30 -10.43
N GLY A 64 26.20 22.06 -10.90
CA GLY A 64 25.02 21.30 -11.33
C GLY A 64 24.41 21.78 -12.66
N PRO A 65 23.34 21.13 -13.16
CA PRO A 65 22.63 21.61 -14.35
C PRO A 65 21.85 22.90 -14.06
N LYS A 66 21.77 23.78 -15.06
CA LYS A 66 20.87 24.94 -15.00
C LYS A 66 19.43 24.48 -15.23
N VAL A 67 18.65 24.42 -14.15
CA VAL A 67 17.25 23.98 -14.15
C VAL A 67 16.35 25.09 -13.62
N SER A 68 15.34 25.46 -14.40
CA SER A 68 14.41 26.54 -14.11
C SER A 68 13.22 26.11 -13.24
N ALA A 69 12.90 24.81 -13.18
CA ALA A 69 11.92 24.26 -12.24
C ALA A 69 12.16 24.69 -10.79
N LYS A 70 11.07 24.95 -10.05
CA LYS A 70 11.18 25.30 -8.62
C LYS A 70 11.55 24.10 -7.77
N ALA A 71 11.09 22.91 -8.13
CA ALA A 71 11.52 21.66 -7.49
C ALA A 71 11.81 20.58 -8.54
N PHE A 72 12.85 19.81 -8.28
CA PHE A 72 13.15 18.62 -9.06
C PHE A 72 13.85 17.54 -8.23
N LEU A 73 13.70 16.30 -8.69
CA LEU A 73 14.45 15.16 -8.19
C LEU A 73 14.85 14.29 -9.38
N VAL A 74 16.12 13.91 -9.40
CA VAL A 74 16.70 12.95 -10.33
C VAL A 74 17.20 11.78 -9.51
N GLY A 75 16.67 10.59 -9.78
CA GLY A 75 16.98 9.41 -8.99
C GLY A 75 17.04 8.15 -9.81
N ASP A 76 17.84 7.23 -9.33
CA ASP A 76 18.01 5.91 -9.92
C ASP A 76 16.93 4.96 -9.41
N LEU A 77 16.14 4.39 -10.31
CA LEU A 77 15.00 3.53 -9.98
C LEU A 77 15.40 2.12 -9.57
N ASN A 78 16.64 1.70 -9.81
CA ASN A 78 17.15 0.42 -9.33
C ASN A 78 17.63 0.50 -7.88
N THR A 79 18.18 1.64 -7.45
CA THR A 79 18.78 1.79 -6.10
C THR A 79 18.00 2.71 -5.17
N GLY A 80 17.09 3.52 -5.72
CA GLY A 80 16.41 4.59 -5.00
C GLY A 80 17.38 5.69 -4.57
N GLU A 81 18.52 5.80 -5.21
CA GLU A 81 19.53 6.81 -4.92
C GLU A 81 19.16 8.12 -5.59
N VAL A 82 19.17 9.21 -4.83
CA VAL A 82 18.91 10.55 -5.35
C VAL A 82 20.24 11.15 -5.81
N VAL A 83 20.33 11.44 -7.10
CA VAL A 83 21.54 11.95 -7.76
C VAL A 83 21.60 13.47 -7.71
N LEU A 84 20.48 14.11 -8.02
CA LEU A 84 20.33 15.56 -8.00
C LEU A 84 18.96 15.89 -7.44
N SER A 85 18.88 16.92 -6.61
CA SER A 85 17.59 17.44 -6.18
C SER A 85 17.62 18.93 -5.87
N LYS A 86 16.45 19.54 -5.92
CA LYS A 86 16.19 20.92 -5.53
C LYS A 86 14.81 20.97 -4.92
N ASN A 87 14.69 21.52 -3.71
CA ASN A 87 13.42 21.71 -2.99
C ASN A 87 12.58 20.42 -2.97
N GLN A 88 13.23 19.27 -2.71
CA GLN A 88 12.64 17.97 -3.00
C GLN A 88 11.36 17.67 -2.21
N ASP A 89 11.24 18.25 -1.02
CA ASP A 89 10.11 18.10 -0.09
C ASP A 89 9.15 19.30 -0.11
N GLN A 90 9.32 20.24 -1.05
CA GLN A 90 8.40 21.36 -1.21
C GLN A 90 7.14 20.92 -1.96
N LYS A 91 5.97 21.20 -1.38
CA LYS A 91 4.67 20.88 -1.98
C LYS A 91 4.31 21.84 -3.10
N PHE A 92 3.85 21.27 -4.22
CA PHE A 92 3.27 22.01 -5.34
C PHE A 92 2.08 21.26 -5.95
N PRO A 93 1.16 21.96 -6.64
CA PRO A 93 0.20 21.32 -7.51
C PRO A 93 0.92 20.46 -8.58
N ILE A 94 0.44 19.24 -8.81
CA ILE A 94 1.12 18.28 -9.72
C ILE A 94 0.45 18.10 -11.08
N ALA A 95 -0.71 18.73 -11.28
CA ALA A 95 -1.51 18.61 -12.50
C ALA A 95 -1.75 17.14 -12.90
N SER A 96 -1.79 16.85 -14.20
CA SER A 96 -2.01 15.51 -14.77
C SER A 96 -1.01 14.42 -14.39
N VAL A 97 0.08 14.72 -13.68
CA VAL A 97 0.91 13.67 -13.05
C VAL A 97 0.08 12.85 -12.05
N SER A 98 -0.98 13.45 -11.49
CA SER A 98 -1.98 12.76 -10.65
C SER A 98 -2.54 11.49 -11.27
N LYS A 99 -2.63 11.41 -12.60
CA LYS A 99 -3.20 10.27 -13.32
C LYS A 99 -2.37 8.99 -13.18
N LEU A 100 -1.11 9.08 -12.76
CA LEU A 100 -0.31 7.90 -12.38
C LEU A 100 -0.91 7.20 -11.15
N MET A 101 -1.36 7.97 -10.14
CA MET A 101 -2.07 7.42 -8.98
C MET A 101 -3.44 6.87 -9.38
N THR A 102 -4.18 7.57 -10.24
CA THR A 102 -5.46 7.08 -10.78
C THR A 102 -5.30 5.73 -11.48
N ALA A 103 -4.27 5.59 -12.32
CA ALA A 103 -3.97 4.33 -13.00
C ALA A 103 -3.59 3.21 -12.03
N LEU A 104 -2.82 3.53 -10.98
CA LEU A 104 -2.50 2.59 -9.90
C LEU A 104 -3.76 2.09 -9.20
N VAL A 105 -4.61 3.00 -8.74
CA VAL A 105 -5.85 2.62 -8.03
C VAL A 105 -6.75 1.76 -8.91
N VAL A 106 -6.93 2.10 -10.18
CA VAL A 106 -7.71 1.28 -11.13
C VAL A 106 -7.11 -0.10 -11.27
N LYS A 107 -5.79 -0.24 -11.37
CA LYS A 107 -5.13 -1.55 -11.46
C LYS A 107 -5.35 -2.42 -10.23
N GLU A 108 -5.50 -1.81 -9.05
CA GLU A 108 -5.73 -2.54 -7.80
C GLU A 108 -7.18 -2.99 -7.61
N ILE A 109 -8.16 -2.19 -8.05
CA ILE A 109 -9.57 -2.43 -7.72
C ILE A 109 -10.41 -2.96 -8.88
N ALA A 110 -9.98 -2.77 -10.13
CA ALA A 110 -10.79 -3.13 -11.29
C ALA A 110 -10.69 -4.62 -11.63
N ASN A 111 -11.83 -5.22 -11.98
CA ASN A 111 -11.82 -6.54 -12.61
C ASN A 111 -11.42 -6.39 -14.10
N PRO A 112 -10.44 -7.17 -14.62
CA PRO A 112 -9.98 -7.05 -16.00
C PRO A 112 -11.06 -7.19 -17.09
N SER A 113 -12.16 -7.88 -16.79
CA SER A 113 -13.28 -8.08 -17.73
C SER A 113 -14.40 -7.05 -17.57
N GLU A 114 -14.28 -6.15 -16.61
CA GLU A 114 -15.32 -5.19 -16.26
C GLU A 114 -15.44 -4.08 -17.30
N ASN A 115 -16.70 -3.71 -17.59
CA ASN A 115 -17.02 -2.59 -18.45
C ASN A 115 -17.68 -1.49 -17.63
N THR A 116 -17.40 -0.24 -18.01
CA THR A 116 -18.13 0.92 -17.54
C THR A 116 -18.94 1.55 -18.67
N GLN A 117 -19.98 2.29 -18.31
CA GLN A 117 -20.77 3.08 -19.25
C GLN A 117 -20.42 4.56 -19.09
N ILE A 118 -20.06 5.20 -20.20
CA ILE A 118 -19.67 6.61 -20.19
C ILE A 118 -20.88 7.50 -19.91
N SER A 119 -20.81 8.27 -18.83
CA SER A 119 -21.89 9.14 -18.37
C SER A 119 -21.76 10.57 -18.91
N LYS A 120 -22.87 11.31 -18.93
CA LYS A 120 -22.87 12.74 -19.25
C LYS A 120 -21.98 13.53 -18.27
N LYS A 121 -21.92 13.10 -17.01
CA LYS A 121 -21.10 13.75 -15.97
C LYS A 121 -19.61 13.61 -16.27
N ALA A 122 -19.15 12.43 -16.69
CA ALA A 122 -17.76 12.23 -17.09
C ALA A 122 -17.36 13.11 -18.29
N LEU A 123 -18.22 13.17 -19.31
CA LEU A 123 -17.98 13.97 -20.52
C LEU A 123 -18.06 15.49 -20.29
N ALA A 124 -18.72 15.93 -19.22
CA ALA A 124 -18.77 17.34 -18.84
C ALA A 124 -17.47 17.85 -18.18
N THR A 125 -16.50 16.96 -17.93
CA THR A 125 -15.21 17.32 -17.35
C THR A 125 -14.43 18.20 -18.33
N HIS A 126 -14.01 19.38 -17.87
CA HIS A 126 -13.26 20.32 -18.71
C HIS A 126 -11.82 19.86 -18.99
N GLY A 127 -11.21 20.46 -20.00
CA GLY A 127 -9.82 20.21 -20.38
C GLY A 127 -9.68 19.09 -21.41
N THR A 128 -8.52 18.42 -21.40
CA THR A 128 -8.19 17.37 -22.36
C THR A 128 -9.15 16.19 -22.22
N ASN A 129 -9.70 15.70 -23.34
CA ASN A 129 -10.62 14.58 -23.37
C ASN A 129 -10.10 13.46 -24.28
N GLY A 130 -10.66 12.25 -24.11
CA GLY A 130 -10.26 11.06 -24.85
C GLY A 130 -11.21 10.70 -25.99
N GLY A 131 -12.07 11.63 -26.44
CA GLY A 131 -13.05 11.37 -27.50
C GLY A 131 -14.14 10.34 -27.16
N LEU A 132 -14.40 10.10 -25.87
CA LEU A 132 -15.39 9.14 -25.40
C LEU A 132 -16.82 9.59 -25.76
N ARG A 133 -17.74 8.63 -25.91
CA ARG A 133 -19.12 8.88 -26.36
C ARG A 133 -20.16 8.55 -25.29
N LEU A 134 -21.18 9.40 -25.17
CA LEU A 134 -22.25 9.22 -24.18
C LEU A 134 -22.93 7.86 -24.34
N GLY A 135 -23.03 7.11 -23.24
CA GLY A 135 -23.70 5.83 -23.17
C GLY A 135 -22.91 4.65 -23.74
N GLU A 136 -21.71 4.87 -24.29
CA GLU A 136 -20.90 3.76 -24.79
C GLU A 136 -20.39 2.89 -23.64
N LYS A 137 -20.38 1.57 -23.87
CA LYS A 137 -19.74 0.60 -22.98
C LYS A 137 -18.30 0.39 -23.42
N ILE A 138 -17.38 0.53 -22.48
CA ILE A 138 -15.94 0.38 -22.68
C ILE A 138 -15.34 -0.41 -21.51
N LYS A 139 -14.31 -1.23 -21.79
CA LYS A 139 -13.58 -1.94 -20.75
C LYS A 139 -12.85 -0.94 -19.86
N ILE A 140 -12.87 -1.16 -18.56
CA ILE A 140 -12.20 -0.26 -17.59
C ILE A 140 -10.71 -0.16 -17.89
N LEU A 141 -10.05 -1.28 -18.20
CA LEU A 141 -8.62 -1.27 -18.54
C LEU A 141 -8.32 -0.56 -19.86
N ASP A 142 -9.28 -0.47 -20.79
CA ASP A 142 -9.10 0.31 -22.02
C ASP A 142 -9.07 1.82 -21.74
N LEU A 143 -9.71 2.29 -20.67
CA LEU A 143 -9.68 3.70 -20.25
C LEU A 143 -8.31 4.13 -19.70
N LEU A 144 -7.42 3.20 -19.36
CA LEU A 144 -6.04 3.54 -18.99
C LEU A 144 -5.24 4.11 -20.18
N TYR A 145 -5.61 3.79 -21.41
CA TYR A 145 -4.94 4.32 -22.61
C TYR A 145 -5.22 5.81 -22.82
N PRO A 146 -6.47 6.31 -22.95
CA PRO A 146 -6.69 7.76 -23.04
C PRO A 146 -6.21 8.49 -21.79
N LEU A 147 -6.33 7.88 -20.61
CA LEU A 147 -5.83 8.45 -19.34
C LEU A 147 -4.32 8.75 -19.40
N LEU A 148 -3.52 7.81 -19.90
CA LEU A 148 -2.06 7.89 -19.87
C LEU A 148 -1.43 8.43 -21.16
N LEU A 149 -2.01 8.15 -22.33
CA LEU A 149 -1.50 8.59 -23.64
C LEU A 149 -1.89 10.02 -23.96
N GLU A 150 -3.17 10.35 -23.80
CA GLU A 150 -3.73 11.67 -24.15
C GLU A 150 -3.99 12.54 -22.93
N SER A 151 -3.76 12.02 -21.72
CA SER A 151 -4.03 12.75 -20.50
C SER A 151 -5.51 13.12 -20.30
N SER A 152 -6.42 12.28 -20.80
CA SER A 152 -7.87 12.49 -20.79
C SER A 152 -8.44 12.64 -19.38
N ASN A 153 -9.16 13.73 -19.14
CA ASN A 153 -9.85 14.04 -17.88
C ASN A 153 -11.20 13.34 -17.79
N ASP A 154 -11.92 13.22 -18.90
CA ASP A 154 -13.18 12.48 -18.97
C ASP A 154 -12.99 10.98 -18.71
N ALA A 155 -11.88 10.36 -19.13
CA ALA A 155 -11.54 9.00 -18.72
C ALA A 155 -11.26 8.90 -17.22
N ALA A 156 -10.51 9.85 -16.65
CA ALA A 156 -10.22 9.87 -15.21
C ALA A 156 -11.51 9.98 -14.37
N GLU A 157 -12.41 10.88 -14.77
CA GLU A 157 -13.70 11.06 -14.08
C GLU A 157 -14.64 9.88 -14.33
N ALA A 158 -14.65 9.28 -15.53
CA ALA A 158 -15.42 8.05 -15.78
C ALA A 158 -14.98 6.89 -14.87
N LEU A 159 -13.67 6.70 -14.71
CA LEU A 159 -13.10 5.71 -13.80
C LEU A 159 -13.51 5.99 -12.35
N ALA A 160 -13.37 7.23 -11.89
CA ALA A 160 -13.76 7.58 -10.52
C ALA A 160 -15.26 7.40 -10.26
N LEU A 161 -16.11 7.83 -11.20
CA LEU A 161 -17.57 7.68 -11.08
C LEU A 161 -18.00 6.21 -11.05
N HIS A 162 -17.34 5.35 -11.83
CA HIS A 162 -17.64 3.92 -11.87
C HIS A 162 -17.47 3.25 -10.50
N PHE A 163 -16.38 3.57 -9.79
CA PHE A 163 -16.09 2.99 -8.46
C PHE A 163 -16.66 3.80 -7.29
N GLY A 164 -17.47 4.83 -7.58
CA GLY A 164 -17.92 5.82 -6.60
C GLY A 164 -16.83 6.86 -6.34
N ARG A 165 -17.04 8.09 -6.82
CA ARG A 165 -16.00 9.13 -6.92
C ARG A 165 -15.30 9.42 -5.59
N ASP A 166 -16.04 9.54 -4.50
CA ASP A 166 -15.47 9.88 -3.19
C ASP A 166 -14.67 8.71 -2.62
N ASN A 167 -15.15 7.47 -2.80
CA ASN A 167 -14.42 6.26 -2.43
C ASN A 167 -13.14 6.11 -3.26
N PHE A 168 -13.21 6.44 -4.55
CA PHE A 168 -12.06 6.41 -5.44
C PHE A 168 -10.98 7.41 -5.01
N ILE A 169 -11.35 8.66 -4.70
CA ILE A 169 -10.43 9.68 -4.18
C ILE A 169 -9.88 9.28 -2.80
N SER A 170 -10.71 8.72 -1.93
CA SER A 170 -10.27 8.16 -0.64
C SER A 170 -9.20 7.09 -0.85
N LYS A 171 -9.42 6.16 -1.80
CA LYS A 171 -8.46 5.12 -2.16
C LYS A 171 -7.16 5.69 -2.74
N MET A 172 -7.20 6.73 -3.58
CA MET A 172 -5.98 7.43 -4.05
C MET A 172 -5.14 7.97 -2.88
N ASN A 173 -5.78 8.55 -1.86
CA ASN A 173 -5.09 9.06 -0.67
C ASN A 173 -4.61 7.93 0.26
N GLN A 174 -5.36 6.82 0.35
CA GLN A 174 -4.92 5.62 1.06
C GLN A 174 -3.68 5.02 0.41
N GLU A 175 -3.62 4.98 -0.93
CA GLU A 175 -2.44 4.54 -1.67
C GLU A 175 -1.26 5.47 -1.46
N ALA A 176 -1.47 6.79 -1.48
CA ALA A 176 -0.42 7.74 -1.10
C ALA A 176 0.14 7.45 0.30
N LYS A 177 -0.74 7.21 1.29
CA LYS A 177 -0.34 6.86 2.66
C LYS A 177 0.42 5.52 2.71
N ARG A 178 -0.04 4.51 1.97
CA ARG A 178 0.62 3.19 1.88
C ARG A 178 2.03 3.30 1.30
N LEU A 179 2.21 4.18 0.32
CA LEU A 179 3.50 4.52 -0.28
C LEU A 179 4.31 5.52 0.53
N GLN A 180 3.90 5.82 1.78
CA GLN A 180 4.50 6.82 2.66
C GLN A 180 4.72 8.18 1.98
N MET A 181 3.80 8.56 1.09
CA MET A 181 3.78 9.85 0.41
C MET A 181 3.10 10.90 1.32
N ALA A 182 3.72 11.15 2.48
CA ALA A 182 3.14 11.94 3.56
C ALA A 182 2.82 13.39 3.18
N SER A 183 3.41 13.88 2.09
CA SER A 183 3.20 15.22 1.57
C SER A 183 2.33 15.26 0.30
N THR A 184 1.63 14.17 -0.01
CA THR A 184 0.71 14.09 -1.15
C THR A 184 -0.75 14.08 -0.71
N SER A 185 -1.60 14.79 -1.46
CA SER A 185 -3.05 14.74 -1.33
C SER A 185 -3.72 14.83 -2.70
N PHE A 186 -4.84 14.12 -2.86
CA PHE A 186 -5.68 14.13 -4.07
C PHE A 186 -7.12 14.52 -3.72
N GLU A 187 -7.69 15.47 -4.46
CA GLU A 187 -9.10 15.89 -4.41
C GLU A 187 -9.87 15.54 -5.70
N ASP A 188 -9.16 15.22 -6.78
CA ASP A 188 -9.76 14.78 -8.04
C ASP A 188 -8.88 13.73 -8.77
N PRO A 189 -9.46 12.90 -9.66
CA PRO A 189 -8.75 11.79 -10.32
C PRO A 189 -7.86 12.23 -11.50
N SER A 190 -7.95 13.49 -11.91
CA SER A 190 -7.31 14.01 -13.11
C SER A 190 -6.15 14.96 -12.80
N GLY A 191 -6.16 15.62 -11.64
CA GLY A 191 -5.25 16.71 -11.29
C GLY A 191 -5.63 18.05 -11.91
N LEU A 192 -6.93 18.30 -12.10
CA LEU A 192 -7.45 19.60 -12.52
C LEU A 192 -7.42 20.61 -11.37
N THR A 193 -7.69 20.15 -10.15
CA THR A 193 -7.63 21.00 -8.96
C THR A 193 -6.18 21.33 -8.58
N PRO A 194 -5.89 22.58 -8.17
CA PRO A 194 -4.58 22.91 -7.61
C PRO A 194 -4.33 22.27 -6.23
N HIS A 195 -5.35 21.63 -5.64
CA HIS A 195 -5.26 20.93 -4.37
C HIS A 195 -4.76 19.48 -4.52
N ASN A 196 -4.65 18.96 -5.75
CA ASN A 196 -3.82 17.79 -6.02
C ASN A 196 -2.35 18.21 -5.90
N GLN A 197 -1.79 18.01 -4.72
CA GLN A 197 -0.45 18.48 -4.36
C GLN A 197 0.45 17.32 -3.96
N SER A 198 1.74 17.48 -4.25
CA SER A 198 2.77 16.53 -3.85
C SER A 198 4.14 17.22 -3.83
N THR A 199 5.14 16.46 -3.39
CA THR A 199 6.56 16.79 -3.52
C THR A 199 7.20 15.92 -4.61
N VAL A 200 8.39 16.29 -5.08
CA VAL A 200 9.14 15.43 -6.02
C VAL A 200 9.71 14.20 -5.33
N SER A 201 9.99 14.25 -4.01
CA SER A 201 10.32 13.08 -3.19
C SER A 201 9.20 12.04 -3.20
N ASP A 202 7.95 12.48 -2.98
CA ASP A 202 6.81 11.57 -2.96
C ASP A 202 6.46 11.05 -4.37
N MET A 203 6.61 11.88 -5.40
CA MET A 203 6.48 11.41 -6.78
C MET A 203 7.54 10.37 -7.13
N PHE A 204 8.78 10.50 -6.63
CA PHE A 204 9.81 9.49 -6.84
C PHE A 204 9.47 8.14 -6.19
N LYS A 205 8.85 8.14 -5.00
CA LYS A 205 8.32 6.93 -4.35
C LYS A 205 7.26 6.24 -5.21
N LEU A 206 6.26 7.01 -5.69
CA LEU A 206 5.22 6.48 -6.58
C LEU A 206 5.83 5.86 -7.84
N VAL A 207 6.78 6.55 -8.47
CA VAL A 207 7.41 6.09 -9.71
C VAL A 207 8.25 4.84 -9.47
N GLY A 208 9.04 4.81 -8.39
CA GLY A 208 9.77 3.62 -7.95
C GLY A 208 8.85 2.42 -7.80
N PHE A 209 7.75 2.58 -7.06
CA PHE A 209 6.75 1.53 -6.88
C PHE A 209 6.15 1.07 -8.23
N LEU A 210 5.73 2.03 -9.07
CA LEU A 210 5.15 1.72 -10.37
C LEU A 210 6.12 0.99 -11.29
N THR A 211 7.40 1.37 -11.31
CA THR A 211 8.41 0.70 -12.14
C THR A 211 8.69 -0.72 -11.66
N GLN A 212 8.77 -0.95 -10.34
CA GLN A 212 9.10 -2.26 -9.79
C GLN A 212 7.90 -3.22 -9.73
N GLN A 213 6.70 -2.71 -9.42
CA GLN A 213 5.52 -3.53 -9.12
C GLN A 213 4.41 -3.45 -10.17
N GLN A 214 4.38 -2.37 -10.98
CA GLN A 214 3.35 -2.14 -12.00
C GLN A 214 3.96 -1.74 -13.36
N PRO A 215 4.99 -2.45 -13.88
CA PRO A 215 5.74 -2.01 -15.06
C PRO A 215 4.88 -1.83 -16.31
N ASP A 216 3.74 -2.52 -16.40
CA ASP A 216 2.80 -2.39 -17.51
C ASP A 216 2.19 -0.98 -17.66
N LEU A 217 2.09 -0.21 -16.58
CA LEU A 217 1.58 1.16 -16.65
C LEU A 217 2.56 2.07 -17.40
N PHE A 218 3.87 1.95 -17.15
CA PHE A 218 4.86 2.72 -17.92
C PHE A 218 5.00 2.20 -19.36
N LYS A 219 4.79 0.91 -19.61
CA LYS A 219 4.68 0.39 -20.99
C LYS A 219 3.57 1.09 -21.77
N ILE A 220 2.43 1.41 -21.14
CA ILE A 220 1.39 2.22 -21.78
C ILE A 220 1.95 3.61 -22.12
N THR A 221 2.55 4.30 -21.15
CA THR A 221 3.08 5.67 -21.35
C THR A 221 4.20 5.80 -22.38
N ASN A 222 4.80 4.69 -22.84
CA ASN A 222 5.82 4.67 -23.90
C ASN A 222 5.27 4.23 -25.27
N LYS A 223 4.00 3.82 -25.38
CA LYS A 223 3.40 3.52 -26.69
C LYS A 223 3.25 4.80 -27.50
N ARG A 224 3.50 4.72 -28.82
CA ARG A 224 3.20 5.83 -29.75
C ARG A 224 1.71 6.09 -29.86
N SER A 225 0.92 5.02 -29.88
CA SER A 225 -0.54 5.07 -29.90
C SER A 225 -1.14 3.74 -29.43
N TYR A 226 -2.44 3.75 -29.19
CA TYR A 226 -3.25 2.55 -29.01
C TYR A 226 -4.59 2.76 -29.70
N SER A 227 -5.07 1.73 -30.41
CA SER A 227 -6.38 1.75 -31.06
C SER A 227 -7.17 0.51 -30.70
N ASN A 228 -8.47 0.70 -30.48
CA ASN A 228 -9.45 -0.38 -30.41
C ASN A 228 -10.48 -0.18 -31.54
N LYS A 229 -11.58 -0.96 -31.53
CA LYS A 229 -12.60 -0.91 -32.59
C LYS A 229 -13.29 0.45 -32.74
N LYS A 230 -13.28 1.30 -31.71
CA LYS A 230 -14.06 2.56 -31.67
C LYS A 230 -13.18 3.81 -31.55
N HIS A 231 -11.99 3.66 -30.99
CA HIS A 231 -11.14 4.76 -30.57
C HIS A 231 -9.69 4.54 -30.97
N SER A 232 -8.97 5.64 -31.16
CA SER A 232 -7.55 5.66 -31.43
C SER A 232 -6.94 6.81 -30.65
N TRP A 233 -6.03 6.50 -29.73
CA TRP A 233 -5.39 7.49 -28.88
C TRP A 233 -3.90 7.58 -29.17
N ALA A 234 -3.40 8.79 -29.34
CA ALA A 234 -2.00 9.07 -29.63
C ALA A 234 -1.29 9.61 -28.38
N ASN A 235 -0.03 9.23 -28.21
CA ASN A 235 0.73 9.69 -27.05
C ASN A 235 1.22 11.12 -27.25
N ILE A 236 0.87 12.00 -26.30
CA ILE A 236 1.20 13.43 -26.35
C ILE A 236 2.54 13.75 -25.66
N SER A 237 3.27 12.75 -25.18
CA SER A 237 4.54 12.99 -24.49
C SER A 237 5.54 13.63 -25.44
N GLN A 238 6.06 14.78 -25.01
CA GLN A 238 7.04 15.58 -25.73
C GLN A 238 8.43 14.92 -25.84
N PHE A 239 8.66 13.81 -25.13
CA PHE A 239 9.92 13.07 -25.09
C PHE A 239 9.87 11.77 -25.90
N LEU A 240 8.75 11.49 -26.58
CA LEU A 240 8.64 10.31 -27.43
C LEU A 240 9.70 10.29 -28.52
N GLY A 241 10.45 9.18 -28.58
CA GLY A 241 11.52 9.01 -29.55
C GLY A 241 12.82 9.72 -29.16
N GLU A 242 12.88 10.41 -28.02
CA GLU A 242 14.17 10.81 -27.45
C GLU A 242 14.95 9.58 -26.98
N ASP A 243 16.27 9.62 -27.18
CA ASP A 243 17.18 8.53 -26.84
C ASP A 243 17.09 8.17 -25.34
N GLY A 244 16.86 6.89 -25.07
CA GLY A 244 16.69 6.35 -23.72
C GLY A 244 15.31 6.55 -23.09
N TYR A 245 14.38 7.32 -23.67
CA TYR A 245 13.05 7.55 -23.06
C TYR A 245 12.26 6.25 -22.93
N SER A 246 11.81 5.95 -21.70
CA SER A 246 11.13 4.68 -21.37
C SER A 246 9.72 4.84 -20.80
N GLY A 247 9.23 6.08 -20.66
CA GLY A 247 7.87 6.37 -20.22
C GLY A 247 7.78 7.58 -19.30
N GLY A 248 6.57 7.92 -18.88
CA GLY A 248 6.34 9.08 -18.01
C GLY A 248 4.97 9.70 -18.14
N LYS A 249 4.77 10.79 -17.40
CA LYS A 249 3.55 11.60 -17.46
C LYS A 249 3.90 13.08 -17.30
N SER A 250 3.38 13.91 -18.18
CA SER A 250 3.44 15.38 -18.09
C SER A 250 2.09 15.96 -17.66
N GLY A 251 2.11 17.17 -17.11
CA GLY A 251 0.91 17.92 -16.74
C GLY A 251 1.11 19.43 -16.84
N TYR A 252 0.02 20.16 -17.03
CA TYR A 252 0.04 21.62 -17.01
C TYR A 252 -1.29 22.13 -16.44
N THR A 253 -1.19 23.05 -15.49
CA THR A 253 -2.24 24.03 -15.15
C THR A 253 -1.56 25.37 -14.91
N ASP A 254 -2.32 26.45 -14.84
CA ASP A 254 -1.74 27.77 -14.58
C ASP A 254 -1.11 27.87 -13.19
N GLU A 255 -1.64 27.13 -12.21
CA GLU A 255 -1.13 27.03 -10.85
C GLU A 255 0.08 26.09 -10.78
N ALA A 256 0.05 24.95 -11.46
CA ALA A 256 1.12 23.95 -11.43
C ALA A 256 2.33 24.32 -12.31
N LYS A 257 2.12 25.18 -13.31
CA LYS A 257 3.00 25.35 -14.49
C LYS A 257 3.28 23.99 -15.15
N GLN A 258 4.43 23.82 -15.80
CA GLN A 258 4.77 22.54 -16.41
C GLN A 258 5.28 21.56 -15.34
N THR A 259 4.62 20.41 -15.23
CA THR A 259 5.07 19.27 -14.41
C THR A 259 5.43 18.10 -15.31
N VAL A 260 6.34 17.25 -14.82
CA VAL A 260 6.68 15.99 -15.49
C VAL A 260 7.27 14.99 -14.51
N VAL A 261 6.92 13.73 -14.72
CA VAL A 261 7.71 12.57 -14.35
C VAL A 261 8.12 11.88 -15.66
N SER A 262 9.41 11.69 -15.89
CA SER A 262 9.93 11.05 -17.10
C SER A 262 11.04 10.07 -16.75
N LEU A 263 11.03 8.91 -17.39
CA LEU A 263 11.96 7.82 -17.18
C LEU A 263 12.88 7.72 -18.40
N PHE A 264 14.17 7.57 -18.13
CA PHE A 264 15.19 7.39 -19.15
C PHE A 264 16.16 6.28 -18.76
N ASN A 265 16.41 5.35 -19.67
CA ASN A 265 17.53 4.42 -19.58
C ASN A 265 18.76 5.12 -20.13
N LEU A 266 19.75 5.38 -19.27
CA LEU A 266 20.93 6.17 -19.63
C LEU A 266 22.20 5.33 -19.49
N PRO A 267 23.18 5.47 -20.41
CA PRO A 267 24.45 4.75 -20.36
C PRO A 267 25.38 5.36 -19.31
N LEU A 268 24.97 5.29 -18.04
CA LEU A 268 25.70 5.80 -16.88
C LEU A 268 26.42 4.69 -16.12
N GLY A 269 25.97 3.43 -16.27
CA GLY A 269 26.57 2.27 -15.65
C GLY A 269 27.80 1.78 -16.40
N GLN A 270 28.61 0.96 -15.71
CA GLN A 270 29.81 0.36 -16.30
C GLN A 270 29.45 -0.71 -17.34
N GLU A 271 28.38 -1.46 -17.10
CA GLU A 271 27.98 -2.60 -17.94
C GLU A 271 26.58 -2.43 -18.53
N ASN A 272 25.66 -1.74 -17.84
CA ASN A 272 24.27 -1.58 -18.25
C ASN A 272 23.79 -0.13 -18.16
N ASP A 273 22.75 0.18 -18.94
CA ASP A 273 22.00 1.42 -18.77
C ASP A 273 21.32 1.47 -17.39
N ARG A 274 21.27 2.66 -16.82
CA ARG A 274 20.62 2.95 -15.54
C ARG A 274 19.23 3.54 -15.79
N PRO A 275 18.16 3.00 -15.18
CA PRO A 275 16.83 3.59 -15.27
C PRO A 275 16.74 4.79 -14.33
N ILE A 276 16.77 6.00 -14.90
CA ILE A 276 16.72 7.26 -14.18
C ILE A 276 15.31 7.86 -14.29
N ALA A 277 14.71 8.19 -13.15
CA ALA A 277 13.54 9.05 -13.11
C ALA A 277 13.95 10.51 -12.93
N ILE A 278 13.29 11.39 -13.68
CA ILE A 278 13.36 12.84 -13.53
C ILE A 278 11.95 13.33 -13.21
N ALA A 279 11.77 13.88 -12.02
CA ALA A 279 10.53 14.53 -11.59
C ALA A 279 10.75 16.04 -11.50
N LEU A 280 9.93 16.85 -12.19
CA LEU A 280 9.95 18.31 -12.14
C LEU A 280 8.57 18.85 -11.74
N LEU A 281 8.57 19.84 -10.84
CA LEU A 281 7.38 20.62 -10.48
C LEU A 281 7.65 22.12 -10.70
N GLN A 282 6.61 22.85 -11.13
CA GLN A 282 6.69 24.29 -11.39
C GLN A 282 7.78 24.67 -12.40
N SER A 283 7.92 23.91 -13.49
CA SER A 283 8.86 24.28 -14.55
C SER A 283 8.22 25.31 -15.50
N PRO A 284 8.92 26.41 -15.82
CA PRO A 284 8.56 27.27 -16.94
C PRO A 284 8.75 26.60 -18.31
N ASP A 285 9.75 25.73 -18.43
CA ASP A 285 10.09 24.98 -19.65
C ASP A 285 10.65 23.60 -19.30
N ARG A 286 9.73 22.62 -19.17
CA ARG A 286 10.11 21.28 -18.73
C ARG A 286 11.01 20.58 -19.74
N ARG A 287 10.90 20.90 -21.04
CA ARG A 287 11.70 20.25 -22.09
C ARG A 287 13.15 20.67 -21.94
N LYS A 288 13.41 21.97 -21.81
CA LYS A 288 14.75 22.52 -21.62
C LYS A 288 15.38 22.08 -20.30
N ASP A 289 14.58 22.02 -19.25
CA ASP A 289 15.02 21.53 -17.93
C ASP A 289 15.45 20.07 -17.98
N VAL A 290 14.61 19.18 -18.53
CA VAL A 290 14.96 17.75 -18.72
C VAL A 290 16.19 17.61 -19.61
N ALA A 291 16.27 18.33 -20.74
CA ALA A 291 17.43 18.27 -21.62
C ALA A 291 18.73 18.71 -20.92
N SER A 292 18.68 19.76 -20.08
CA SER A 292 19.84 20.20 -19.29
C SER A 292 20.27 19.15 -18.27
N ILE A 293 19.31 18.50 -17.60
CA ILE A 293 19.58 17.40 -16.68
C ILE A 293 20.23 16.23 -17.42
N LEU A 294 19.63 15.75 -18.52
CA LEU A 294 20.17 14.63 -19.30
C LEU A 294 21.60 14.89 -19.77
N LYS A 295 21.86 16.09 -20.31
CA LYS A 295 23.20 16.51 -20.73
C LYS A 295 24.19 16.48 -19.58
N TYR A 296 23.77 16.96 -18.40
CA TYR A 296 24.60 16.94 -17.20
C TYR A 296 24.91 15.51 -16.74
N LEU A 297 23.88 14.66 -16.66
CA LEU A 297 24.03 13.27 -16.22
C LEU A 297 25.02 12.51 -17.12
N LYS A 298 24.82 12.54 -18.44
CA LYS A 298 25.69 11.86 -19.42
C LYS A 298 27.14 12.35 -19.38
N LYS A 299 27.38 13.60 -18.94
CA LYS A 299 28.73 14.19 -18.86
C LYS A 299 29.42 13.88 -17.53
N ASN A 300 28.68 13.98 -16.42
CA ASN A 300 29.26 14.13 -15.09
C ASN A 300 28.99 12.94 -14.17
N ILE A 301 27.95 12.15 -14.41
CA ILE A 301 27.56 11.05 -13.53
C ILE A 301 28.03 9.72 -14.11
N TYR A 302 28.66 8.91 -13.26
CA TYR A 302 29.08 7.55 -13.58
C TYR A 302 28.74 6.62 -12.42
N TYR A 303 28.14 5.47 -12.72
CA TYR A 303 27.82 4.43 -11.76
C TYR A 303 28.84 3.28 -11.87
N GLY A 304 29.28 2.78 -10.71
CA GLY A 304 30.17 1.63 -10.61
C GLY A 304 29.88 0.79 -9.35
N GLY A 305 30.56 -0.34 -9.21
CA GLY A 305 30.32 -1.30 -8.12
C GLY A 305 30.10 -2.70 -8.67
N LYS A 306 29.47 -3.61 -7.92
CA LYS A 306 29.38 -5.05 -8.28
C LYS A 306 28.42 -5.39 -9.44
N ALA A 307 28.42 -4.52 -10.46
CA ALA A 307 27.66 -4.45 -11.71
C ALA A 307 26.21 -3.97 -11.56
N ASP A 308 26.02 -2.64 -11.47
CA ASP A 308 24.75 -1.94 -11.66
C ASP A 308 23.54 -2.45 -10.83
N ALA A 309 23.71 -2.49 -9.51
CA ALA A 309 22.72 -2.93 -8.51
C ALA A 309 21.25 -2.62 -8.83
N ASN A 310 20.39 -3.64 -8.69
CA ASN A 310 18.93 -3.56 -8.57
C ASN A 310 18.55 -4.01 -7.16
N THR A 311 18.05 -3.06 -6.37
CA THR A 311 17.70 -3.23 -4.98
C THR A 311 16.18 -3.16 -4.83
N ASN A 312 15.67 -3.80 -3.80
CA ASN A 312 14.27 -3.68 -3.45
C ASN A 312 14.02 -2.41 -2.61
N TRP A 313 14.59 -1.28 -3.02
CA TRP A 313 14.61 -0.05 -2.24
C TRP A 313 13.21 0.49 -1.97
N VAL A 314 12.23 0.18 -2.82
CA VAL A 314 10.84 0.51 -2.57
C VAL A 314 10.40 -0.20 -1.28
N GLN A 315 10.62 -1.50 -1.13
CA GLN A 315 10.31 -2.19 0.12
C GLN A 315 11.21 -1.75 1.28
N GLU A 316 12.52 -1.64 1.06
CA GLU A 316 13.50 -1.35 2.12
C GLU A 316 13.42 0.09 2.66
N LYS A 317 13.23 1.09 1.78
CA LYS A 317 13.20 2.52 2.16
C LYS A 317 11.79 3.05 2.39
N ILE A 318 10.77 2.52 1.69
CA ILE A 318 9.37 2.92 1.86
C ILE A 318 8.67 2.01 2.89
N GLY A 319 9.35 0.98 3.42
CA GLY A 319 8.81 0.12 4.47
C GLY A 319 7.51 -0.59 4.06
N MET A 320 7.34 -0.87 2.77
CA MET A 320 6.15 -1.53 2.26
C MET A 320 6.22 -3.03 2.59
N PRO A 321 5.18 -3.61 3.23
CA PRO A 321 5.13 -5.05 3.45
C PRO A 321 5.12 -5.78 2.11
N ASP A 322 5.71 -6.98 2.06
CA ASP A 322 5.63 -7.90 0.92
C ASP A 322 4.18 -8.38 0.80
N ILE A 323 3.33 -7.57 0.14
CA ILE A 323 1.96 -7.96 -0.16
C ILE A 323 2.04 -8.92 -1.35
N LYS A 324 2.36 -10.18 -1.06
CA LYS A 324 2.03 -11.28 -1.95
C LYS A 324 0.59 -11.68 -1.65
N ASP A 325 -0.22 -11.74 -2.69
CA ASP A 325 -1.50 -12.43 -2.58
C ASP A 325 -1.22 -13.84 -2.06
N PRO A 326 -1.85 -14.26 -0.96
CA PRO A 326 -1.62 -15.59 -0.42
C PRO A 326 -2.06 -16.61 -1.47
N ASN A 327 -1.23 -17.64 -1.70
CA ASN A 327 -1.52 -18.70 -2.67
C ASN A 327 -2.86 -19.41 -2.39
N PHE A 328 -3.36 -19.32 -1.16
CA PHE A 328 -4.68 -19.77 -0.73
C PHE A 328 -5.13 -18.96 0.48
N VAL A 329 -6.44 -18.76 0.62
CA VAL A 329 -7.08 -18.17 1.82
C VAL A 329 -7.73 -19.28 2.61
N THR A 330 -7.53 -19.29 3.93
CA THR A 330 -8.12 -20.25 4.86
C THR A 330 -9.36 -19.67 5.53
N LEU A 331 -10.50 -20.36 5.37
CA LEU A 331 -11.78 -19.99 5.97
C LEU A 331 -12.20 -21.05 7.00
N ALA A 332 -12.51 -20.64 8.22
CA ALA A 332 -13.08 -21.49 9.26
C ALA A 332 -14.53 -21.09 9.55
N PHE A 333 -15.42 -22.08 9.65
CA PHE A 333 -16.84 -21.88 9.95
C PHE A 333 -17.20 -22.70 11.19
N ALA A 334 -17.54 -22.02 12.29
CA ALA A 334 -17.88 -22.67 13.56
C ALA A 334 -19.38 -22.96 13.74
N GLY A 335 -20.24 -22.47 12.83
CA GLY A 335 -21.70 -22.60 12.93
C GLY A 335 -22.28 -21.71 14.03
N ASP A 336 -23.35 -22.16 14.69
CA ASP A 336 -24.03 -21.43 15.75
C ASP A 336 -23.27 -21.50 17.08
N ILE A 337 -23.13 -20.35 17.74
CA ILE A 337 -22.47 -20.21 19.04
C ILE A 337 -23.50 -19.72 20.07
N MET A 338 -23.71 -20.56 21.09
CA MET A 338 -24.50 -20.25 22.28
C MET A 338 -23.62 -20.34 23.54
N LEU A 339 -23.19 -19.21 24.07
CA LEU A 339 -22.37 -19.11 25.30
C LEU A 339 -23.21 -18.75 26.53
N ASP A 340 -24.38 -19.36 26.62
CA ASP A 340 -25.34 -19.22 27.72
C ASP A 340 -25.75 -20.59 28.27
N ARG A 341 -26.74 -20.65 29.17
CA ARG A 341 -27.33 -21.88 29.73
C ARG A 341 -26.27 -22.83 30.30
N GLY A 342 -26.19 -24.06 29.79
CA GLY A 342 -25.25 -25.07 30.26
C GLY A 342 -23.79 -24.64 30.11
N VAL A 343 -23.47 -23.89 29.05
CA VAL A 343 -22.11 -23.37 28.83
C VAL A 343 -21.77 -22.33 29.88
N LYS A 344 -22.66 -21.36 30.13
CA LYS A 344 -22.50 -20.37 31.20
C LYS A 344 -22.32 -21.04 32.57
N ASN A 345 -23.14 -22.04 32.89
CA ASN A 345 -23.01 -22.78 34.15
C ASN A 345 -21.66 -23.51 34.26
N SER A 346 -21.17 -24.09 33.16
CA SER A 346 -19.85 -24.71 33.11
C SER A 346 -18.71 -23.69 33.27
N VAL A 347 -18.82 -22.53 32.63
CA VAL A 347 -17.86 -21.43 32.74
C VAL A 347 -17.75 -20.89 34.16
N ILE A 348 -18.89 -20.69 34.82
CA ILE A 348 -18.93 -20.27 36.24
C ILE A 348 -18.29 -21.34 37.14
N LYS A 349 -18.64 -22.61 36.94
CA LYS A 349 -18.23 -23.71 37.83
C LYS A 349 -16.76 -24.12 37.64
N ASN A 350 -16.32 -24.21 36.39
CA ASN A 350 -15.06 -24.89 36.03
C ASN A 350 -13.97 -23.91 35.56
N PHE A 351 -14.34 -22.67 35.21
CA PHE A 351 -13.44 -21.71 34.58
C PHE A 351 -13.48 -20.34 35.27
N ASN A 352 -13.91 -20.25 36.54
CA ASN A 352 -13.96 -19.01 37.31
C ASN A 352 -14.66 -17.84 36.57
N ASN A 353 -15.73 -18.16 35.83
CA ASN A 353 -16.48 -17.21 35.00
C ASN A 353 -15.67 -16.60 33.83
N ASP A 354 -14.56 -17.21 33.42
CA ASP A 354 -13.76 -16.83 32.25
C ASP A 354 -14.18 -17.62 31.01
N TYR A 355 -14.82 -16.92 30.07
CA TYR A 355 -15.23 -17.51 28.80
C TYR A 355 -14.05 -17.80 27.87
N SER A 356 -12.88 -17.17 28.04
CA SER A 356 -11.73 -17.38 27.15
C SER A 356 -11.12 -18.77 27.26
N ALA A 357 -11.22 -19.38 28.46
CA ALA A 357 -10.72 -20.72 28.75
C ALA A 357 -11.32 -21.81 27.83
N ILE A 358 -12.56 -21.63 27.35
CA ILE A 358 -13.20 -22.63 26.47
C ILE A 358 -12.59 -22.66 25.06
N PHE A 359 -11.87 -21.60 24.66
CA PHE A 359 -11.26 -21.45 23.34
C PHE A 359 -9.75 -21.74 23.33
N GLU A 360 -9.12 -21.99 24.49
CA GLU A 360 -7.68 -22.19 24.58
C GLU A 360 -7.15 -23.33 23.70
N LYS A 361 -7.96 -24.37 23.49
CA LYS A 361 -7.60 -25.55 22.69
C LYS A 361 -8.09 -25.47 21.24
N ILE A 362 -8.75 -24.38 20.85
CA ILE A 362 -9.36 -24.19 19.52
C ILE A 362 -8.47 -23.28 18.68
N ASP A 363 -7.33 -23.83 18.24
CA ASP A 363 -6.35 -23.07 17.47
C ASP A 363 -6.80 -22.71 16.05
N ILE A 364 -7.72 -23.48 15.48
CA ILE A 364 -8.11 -23.35 14.07
C ILE A 364 -8.68 -21.96 13.77
N LEU A 365 -9.44 -21.39 14.71
CA LEU A 365 -10.04 -20.07 14.56
C LEU A 365 -8.97 -18.96 14.51
N LYS A 366 -7.92 -19.06 15.32
CA LYS A 366 -6.78 -18.12 15.31
C LYS A 366 -5.84 -18.31 14.12
N LYS A 367 -5.78 -19.53 13.58
CA LYS A 367 -4.90 -19.89 12.47
C LYS A 367 -5.50 -19.57 11.10
N SER A 368 -6.81 -19.43 11.00
CA SER A 368 -7.50 -19.07 9.76
C SER A 368 -7.40 -17.59 9.43
N ASP A 369 -7.37 -17.27 8.14
CA ASP A 369 -7.38 -15.88 7.64
C ASP A 369 -8.74 -15.22 7.90
N ILE A 370 -9.82 -16.01 7.82
CA ILE A 370 -11.17 -15.60 8.22
C ILE A 370 -11.80 -16.72 9.04
N ALA A 371 -12.22 -16.41 10.26
CA ALA A 371 -13.08 -17.28 11.05
C ALA A 371 -14.45 -16.65 11.24
N PHE A 372 -15.47 -17.43 10.91
CA PHE A 372 -16.89 -17.06 10.91
C PHE A 372 -17.67 -17.93 11.90
N ALA A 373 -18.62 -17.32 12.61
CA ALA A 373 -19.68 -18.03 13.31
C ALA A 373 -21.01 -17.26 13.24
N ASN A 374 -22.10 -17.85 13.72
CA ASN A 374 -23.40 -17.22 13.88
C ASN A 374 -23.75 -17.20 15.37
N LEU A 375 -24.23 -16.07 15.88
CA LEU A 375 -24.65 -15.93 17.27
C LEU A 375 -26.07 -16.47 17.44
N GLU A 376 -26.23 -17.41 18.36
CA GLU A 376 -27.53 -18.06 18.64
C GLU A 376 -28.48 -17.17 19.46
N GLY A 377 -28.11 -15.93 19.77
CA GLY A 377 -28.94 -15.02 20.55
C GLY A 377 -28.25 -13.68 20.80
N PRO A 378 -28.94 -12.71 21.41
CA PRO A 378 -28.34 -11.42 21.72
C PRO A 378 -27.24 -11.56 22.78
N VAL A 379 -26.20 -10.75 22.64
CA VAL A 379 -25.10 -10.61 23.60
C VAL A 379 -25.24 -9.22 24.22
N SER A 380 -26.01 -9.11 25.30
CA SER A 380 -26.41 -7.82 25.88
C SER A 380 -26.93 -7.98 27.30
N ASP A 381 -26.74 -6.98 28.15
CA ASP A 381 -27.39 -6.83 29.46
C ASP A 381 -28.57 -5.84 29.42
N GLN A 382 -28.95 -5.36 28.23
CA GLN A 382 -30.13 -4.53 27.94
C GLN A 382 -31.32 -5.34 27.39
N GLY A 383 -32.52 -4.74 27.42
CA GLY A 383 -33.74 -5.32 26.83
C GLY A 383 -34.65 -6.09 27.80
N ILE A 384 -35.79 -6.53 27.28
CA ILE A 384 -36.85 -7.24 28.03
C ILE A 384 -37.14 -8.56 27.32
N ASP A 385 -37.19 -9.64 28.08
CA ASP A 385 -37.55 -10.97 27.57
C ASP A 385 -38.93 -10.96 26.92
N GLN A 386 -38.99 -11.36 25.65
CA GLN A 386 -40.22 -11.46 24.85
C GLN A 386 -41.04 -12.71 25.19
N LYS A 387 -40.58 -13.54 26.14
CA LYS A 387 -41.25 -14.75 26.63
C LYS A 387 -41.45 -15.81 25.54
N ASN A 388 -40.45 -15.96 24.68
CA ASN A 388 -40.42 -17.07 23.72
C ASN A 388 -40.27 -18.40 24.48
N LEU A 389 -40.67 -19.52 23.85
CA LEU A 389 -40.57 -20.85 24.46
C LEU A 389 -39.14 -21.14 24.96
N TYR A 390 -38.15 -20.66 24.20
CA TYR A 390 -36.75 -20.63 24.60
C TYR A 390 -36.20 -19.23 24.32
N SER A 391 -35.95 -18.47 25.38
CA SER A 391 -35.22 -17.20 25.29
C SER A 391 -33.73 -17.43 25.57
N PHE A 392 -32.85 -16.86 24.73
CA PHE A 392 -31.39 -16.92 24.91
C PHE A 392 -30.80 -15.53 25.18
N ARG A 393 -29.78 -15.46 26.06
CA ARG A 393 -29.06 -14.21 26.33
C ARG A 393 -27.63 -14.45 26.77
N MET A 394 -26.68 -14.01 25.96
CA MET A 394 -25.27 -14.12 26.30
C MET A 394 -24.77 -12.90 27.07
N ASN A 395 -23.77 -13.12 27.93
CA ASN A 395 -23.10 -12.06 28.68
C ASN A 395 -22.33 -11.12 27.73
N PRO A 396 -22.39 -9.78 27.87
CA PRO A 396 -21.64 -8.82 27.07
C PRO A 396 -20.13 -9.12 26.92
N GLY A 397 -19.50 -9.67 27.97
CA GLY A 397 -18.09 -10.06 27.97
C GLY A 397 -17.72 -11.18 26.98
N VAL A 398 -18.72 -11.85 26.39
CA VAL A 398 -18.51 -12.89 25.37
C VAL A 398 -17.93 -12.33 24.07
N ILE A 399 -18.32 -11.12 23.64
CA ILE A 399 -17.86 -10.57 22.34
C ILE A 399 -16.33 -10.36 22.32
N PRO A 400 -15.71 -9.69 23.30
CA PRO A 400 -14.25 -9.59 23.39
C PRO A 400 -13.56 -10.96 23.43
N THR A 401 -14.17 -11.93 24.12
CA THR A 401 -13.65 -13.31 24.16
C THR A 401 -13.65 -13.96 22.77
N LEU A 402 -14.75 -13.86 22.02
CA LEU A 402 -14.84 -14.43 20.66
C LEU A 402 -13.84 -13.77 19.71
N LYS A 403 -13.63 -12.45 19.81
CA LYS A 403 -12.56 -11.74 19.09
C LYS A 403 -11.19 -12.31 19.44
N GLY A 404 -10.90 -12.46 20.74
CA GLY A 404 -9.65 -13.03 21.23
C GLY A 404 -9.43 -14.50 20.82
N ALA A 405 -10.51 -15.24 20.57
CA ALA A 405 -10.48 -16.60 20.03
C ALA A 405 -10.21 -16.66 18.51
N GLY A 406 -10.16 -15.52 17.81
CA GLY A 406 -9.88 -15.43 16.38
C GLY A 406 -11.11 -15.24 15.49
N LEU A 407 -12.32 -15.14 16.05
CA LEU A 407 -13.53 -14.89 15.25
C LEU A 407 -13.54 -13.44 14.76
N GLY A 408 -13.37 -13.27 13.45
CA GLY A 408 -13.42 -11.96 12.77
C GLY A 408 -14.82 -11.59 12.28
N VAL A 409 -15.72 -12.57 12.16
CA VAL A 409 -17.08 -12.38 11.62
C VAL A 409 -18.09 -13.22 12.44
N LEU A 410 -19.17 -12.59 12.92
CA LEU A 410 -20.20 -13.19 13.80
C LEU A 410 -21.65 -12.89 13.37
N SER A 411 -22.22 -13.66 12.45
CA SER A 411 -23.57 -13.39 11.95
C SER A 411 -24.59 -13.27 13.09
N VAL A 412 -25.54 -12.35 12.95
CA VAL A 412 -26.69 -12.19 13.86
C VAL A 412 -27.99 -12.69 13.24
N ALA A 413 -27.89 -13.41 12.11
CA ALA A 413 -29.02 -14.00 11.39
C ALA A 413 -29.50 -15.28 12.09
N ASN A 414 -30.09 -15.12 13.26
CA ASN A 414 -30.65 -16.20 14.05
C ASN A 414 -32.06 -15.84 14.57
N ASN A 415 -32.95 -16.81 14.65
CA ASN A 415 -34.35 -16.60 15.07
C ASN A 415 -34.49 -16.18 16.55
N HIS A 416 -33.45 -16.40 17.36
CA HIS A 416 -33.41 -16.03 18.78
C HIS A 416 -32.80 -14.65 19.04
N MET A 417 -32.29 -13.99 18.00
CA MET A 417 -31.61 -12.70 18.13
C MET A 417 -32.52 -11.58 18.70
N ALA A 418 -33.84 -11.74 18.58
CA ALA A 418 -34.84 -10.81 19.09
C ALA A 418 -35.47 -11.24 20.43
N ASP A 419 -34.99 -12.30 21.08
CA ASP A 419 -35.57 -12.84 22.32
C ASP A 419 -35.66 -11.81 23.46
N TRP A 420 -34.76 -10.81 23.45
CA TRP A 420 -34.71 -9.72 24.43
C TRP A 420 -35.11 -8.35 23.85
N GLY A 421 -35.77 -8.39 22.69
CA GLY A 421 -36.27 -7.22 21.99
C GLY A 421 -35.19 -6.40 21.28
N ARG A 422 -35.64 -5.30 20.67
CA ARG A 422 -34.83 -4.45 19.79
C ARG A 422 -33.62 -3.80 20.49
N LEU A 423 -33.73 -3.51 21.79
CA LEU A 423 -32.64 -2.90 22.55
C LEU A 423 -31.45 -3.86 22.65
N ALA A 424 -31.68 -5.10 23.05
CA ALA A 424 -30.64 -6.13 23.15
C ALA A 424 -29.98 -6.42 21.79
N PHE A 425 -30.78 -6.46 20.72
CA PHE A 425 -30.27 -6.61 19.36
C PHE A 425 -29.35 -5.46 18.94
N SER A 426 -29.79 -4.23 19.18
CA SER A 426 -29.01 -3.03 18.78
C SER A 426 -27.71 -2.92 19.59
N ASP A 427 -27.76 -3.27 20.87
CA ASP A 427 -26.60 -3.33 21.75
C ASP A 427 -25.59 -4.40 21.31
N THR A 428 -26.08 -5.58 20.91
CA THR A 428 -25.24 -6.64 20.33
C THR A 428 -24.51 -6.14 19.09
N LEU A 429 -25.20 -5.46 18.16
CA LEU A 429 -24.59 -4.89 16.96
C LEU A 429 -23.55 -3.82 17.26
N ALA A 430 -23.81 -2.95 18.26
CA ALA A 430 -22.87 -1.93 18.69
C ALA A 430 -21.61 -2.57 19.28
N SER A 431 -21.75 -3.55 20.15
CA SER A 431 -20.63 -4.26 20.78
C SER A 431 -19.77 -5.02 19.76
N LEU A 432 -20.38 -5.66 18.76
CA LEU A 432 -19.67 -6.28 17.63
C LEU A 432 -18.79 -5.25 16.90
N LYS A 433 -19.38 -4.10 16.55
CA LYS A 433 -18.67 -3.01 15.86
C LYS A 433 -17.52 -2.43 16.70
N GLU A 434 -17.72 -2.22 18.00
CA GLU A 434 -16.69 -1.74 18.92
C GLU A 434 -15.48 -2.69 19.03
N ASN A 435 -15.74 -3.99 18.94
CA ASN A 435 -14.70 -5.03 18.99
C ASN A 435 -14.12 -5.39 17.61
N GLU A 436 -14.43 -4.60 16.58
CA GLU A 436 -14.00 -4.83 15.20
C GLU A 436 -14.38 -6.24 14.71
N ILE A 437 -15.58 -6.69 15.10
CA ILE A 437 -16.24 -7.87 14.58
C ILE A 437 -17.36 -7.33 13.67
N PHE A 438 -17.25 -7.55 12.36
CA PHE A 438 -17.92 -6.85 11.24
C PHE A 438 -17.38 -5.48 10.83
N GLY A 439 -17.18 -5.35 9.51
CA GLY A 439 -16.98 -4.09 8.81
C GLY A 439 -15.52 -3.67 8.71
N GLU A 440 -14.92 -3.92 7.54
CA GLU A 440 -13.70 -3.28 7.02
C GLU A 440 -12.56 -3.03 8.03
N LYS A 441 -11.76 -4.05 8.34
CA LYS A 441 -10.37 -3.80 8.71
C LYS A 441 -9.43 -4.91 8.27
N GLN A 442 -8.58 -4.53 7.33
CA GLN A 442 -7.17 -4.94 7.27
C GLN A 442 -6.93 -6.46 7.18
N PHE A 443 -7.37 -7.08 6.09
CA PHE A 443 -6.45 -8.00 5.43
C PHE A 443 -5.18 -7.20 5.14
N LEU A 444 -4.00 -7.76 5.41
CA LEU A 444 -2.68 -7.11 5.47
C LEU A 444 -2.21 -6.65 6.86
N ARG A 445 -2.23 -7.56 7.83
CA ARG A 445 -1.13 -7.66 8.80
C ARG A 445 -0.77 -9.13 9.03
N LYS A 446 0.23 -9.61 8.30
CA LYS A 446 1.38 -10.36 8.84
C LYS A 446 2.58 -10.09 7.95
#